data_AF-D6U388-F1
#
_entry.id   AF-D6U388-F1
#
_cell.length_a   1.000
_cell.length_b   1.000
_cell.length_c   1.000
_cell.angle_alpha   90.00
_cell.angle_beta   90.00
_cell.angle_gamma   90.00
#
_symmetry.space_group_name_H-M   'P 1'
#
loop_
_entity.id
_entity.type
_entity.pdbx_description
1 polymer ?
#
loop_
_entity_poly.entity_id
_entity_poly.type
_entity_poly.pdbx_seq_one_letter_code
_entity_poly.pdbx_strand_id
1 'polypeptide(L)' 'MRNSTRYVAIIVIGIIALVVGVLFQVQVLGYYPTRAIVLIAVGVILLIFGIAGMMVTRNRSRL' A
#
# COMPACT_ATOMS: atom_id res chain seq x y z
N MET A 1 7.73 19.91 -2.85
CA MET A 1 8.46 18.63 -2.97
C MET A 1 8.29 17.69 -1.77
N ARG A 2 8.16 18.16 -0.51
CA ARG A 2 8.07 17.30 0.71
C ARG A 2 6.84 16.37 0.80
N ASN A 3 5.76 16.67 0.07
CA ASN A 3 4.51 15.89 0.14
C ASN A 3 4.52 14.68 -0.82
N SER A 4 5.01 14.83 -2.06
CA SER A 4 5.05 13.73 -3.03
C SER A 4 5.91 12.55 -2.54
N THR A 5 7.05 12.81 -1.89
CA THR A 5 7.90 11.74 -1.34
C THR A 5 7.16 10.89 -0.28
N ARG A 6 6.28 11.50 0.52
CA ARG A 6 5.49 10.78 1.54
C ARG A 6 4.45 9.87 0.91
N TYR A 7 3.72 10.35 -0.10
CA TYR A 7 2.74 9.52 -0.81
C TYR A 7 3.40 8.37 -1.57
N VAL A 8 4.56 8.61 -2.19
CA VAL A 8 5.35 7.53 -2.81
C VAL A 8 5.79 6.51 -1.76
N ALA A 9 6.30 6.94 -0.60
CA ALA A 9 6.67 6.03 0.48
C ALA A 9 5.50 5.18 0.99
N ILE A 10 4.31 5.79 1.17
CA ILE A 10 3.08 5.07 1.58
C ILE A 10 2.70 4.01 0.53
N ILE A 11 2.77 4.35 -0.75
CA ILE A 11 2.49 3.41 -1.85
C ILE A 11 3.49 2.25 -1.81
N VAL A 12 4.79 2.53 -1.68
CA VAL A 12 5.82 1.49 -1.62
C VAL A 12 5.58 0.55 -0.43
N ILE A 13 5.27 1.08 0.76
CA ILE A 13 4.93 0.26 1.93
C ILE A 13 3.67 -0.58 1.66
N GLY A 14 2.65 0.00 1.03
CA GLY A 14 1.44 -0.73 0.63
C GLY A 14 1.71 -1.88 -0.34
N ILE A 15 2.59 -1.69 -1.32
CA ILE A 15 3.03 -2.74 -2.25
C ILE A 15 3.75 -3.86 -1.48
N ILE A 16 4.69 -3.51 -0.60
CA ILE A 16 5.42 -4.51 0.20
C ILE A 16 4.45 -5.32 1.06
N ALA A 17 3.51 -4.66 1.75
CA ALA A 17 2.50 -5.33 2.55
C ALA A 17 1.65 -6.31 1.72
N LEU A 18 1.25 -5.91 0.50
CA LEU A 18 0.54 -6.78 -0.43
C LEU A 18 1.37 -8.00 -0.86
N VAL A 19 2.64 -7.79 -1.23
CA VAL A 19 3.54 -8.88 -1.61
C VAL A 19 3.68 -9.88 -0.46
N VAL A 20 3.95 -9.41 0.76
CA VAL A 20 4.08 -10.29 1.92
C VAL A 20 2.75 -11.02 2.23
N GLY A 21 1.62 -10.33 2.13
CA GLY A 21 0.30 -10.93 2.29
C GLY A 21 0.02 -12.05 1.29
N VAL A 22 0.38 -11.83 0.01
CA VAL A 22 0.28 -12.86 -1.04
C VAL A 22 1.23 -14.02 -0.75
N LEU A 23 2.46 -13.78 -0.30
CA LEU A 23 3.40 -14.85 0.05
C LEU A 23 2.90 -15.74 1.20
N PHE A 24 2.19 -15.17 2.19
CA PHE A 24 1.48 -15.96 3.20
C PHE A 24 0.29 -16.73 2.61
N GLN A 25 -0.45 -16.14 1.68
CA GLN A 25 -1.59 -16.79 1.00
C GLN A 25 -1.15 -18.02 0.19
N VAL A 26 -0.04 -17.92 -0.54
CA VAL A 26 0.54 -19.02 -1.34
C VAL A 26 1.45 -19.94 -0.52
N GLN A 27 1.44 -19.81 0.81
CA GLN A 27 2.15 -20.68 1.76
C GLN A 27 3.68 -20.68 1.63
N VAL A 28 4.26 -19.71 0.92
CA VAL A 28 5.72 -19.56 0.78
C VAL A 28 6.38 -19.22 2.12
N LEU A 29 5.67 -18.46 2.98
CA LEU A 29 6.12 -18.08 4.33
C LEU A 29 5.46 -18.92 5.44
N GLY A 30 4.84 -20.05 5.07
CA GLY A 30 4.02 -20.88 5.95
C GLY A 30 2.53 -20.49 5.96
N TYR A 31 1.68 -21.40 6.43
CA TYR A 31 0.23 -21.24 6.43
C TYR A 31 -0.24 -20.39 7.63
N TYR A 32 -0.49 -19.11 7.37
CA TYR A 32 -1.01 -18.16 8.37
C TYR A 32 -2.16 -17.33 7.75
N PRO A 33 -3.36 -17.90 7.63
CA PRO A 33 -4.46 -17.29 6.86
C PRO A 33 -4.88 -15.93 7.40
N THR A 34 -4.91 -15.76 8.73
CA THR A 34 -5.24 -14.47 9.36
C THR A 34 -4.21 -13.39 9.01
N ARG A 35 -2.91 -13.73 8.98
CA ARG A 35 -1.84 -12.76 8.63
C ARG A 35 -1.91 -12.37 7.16
N ALA A 36 -2.20 -13.32 6.27
CA ALA A 36 -2.39 -13.07 4.84
C ALA A 36 -3.52 -12.06 4.61
N ILE A 37 -4.70 -12.31 5.19
CA ILE A 37 -5.88 -11.44 5.01
C ILE A 37 -5.61 -10.04 5.56
N VAL A 38 -5.02 -9.93 6.75
CA VAL A 38 -4.71 -8.63 7.37
C VAL A 38 -3.72 -7.85 6.51
N LEU A 39 -2.63 -8.47 6.05
CA LEU A 39 -1.61 -7.80 5.24
C LEU A 39 -2.14 -7.38 3.86
N ILE A 40 -2.97 -8.20 3.22
CA ILE A 40 -3.63 -7.86 1.96
C ILE A 40 -4.57 -6.67 2.18
N ALA A 41 -5.44 -6.71 3.20
CA ALA A 41 -6.36 -5.62 3.50
C ALA A 41 -5.63 -4.30 3.80
N VAL A 42 -4.59 -4.35 4.64
CA VAL A 42 -3.78 -3.17 4.98
C VAL A 42 -3.06 -2.63 3.74
N GLY A 43 -2.46 -3.49 2.92
CA GLY A 43 -1.77 -3.08 1.70
C GLY A 43 -2.71 -2.41 0.70
N VAL A 44 -3.91 -2.95 0.49
CA VAL A 44 -4.94 -2.34 -0.36
C VAL A 44 -5.35 -0.96 0.16
N ILE A 45 -5.59 -0.83 1.46
CA ILE A 45 -5.98 0.44 2.08
C ILE A 45 -4.87 1.50 1.89
N LEU A 46 -3.60 1.14 2.14
CA LEU A 46 -2.47 2.04 1.97
C LEU A 46 -2.31 2.49 0.51
N LEU A 47 -2.53 1.60 -0.46
CA LEU A 47 -2.50 1.96 -1.88
C LEU A 47 -3.59 2.96 -2.23
N ILE A 48 -4.83 2.73 -1.78
CA ILE A 48 -5.96 3.63 -2.04
C ILE A 48 -5.66 5.03 -1.49
N PHE A 49 -5.25 5.13 -0.22
CA PHE A 49 -4.93 6.42 0.41
C PHE A 49 -3.72 7.09 -0.23
N GLY A 50 -2.68 6.32 -0.58
CA GLY A 50 -1.48 6.84 -1.23
C GLY A 50 -1.78 7.43 -2.60
N ILE A 51 -2.54 6.72 -3.43
CA ILE A 51 -2.93 7.17 -4.77
C ILE A 51 -3.90 8.34 -4.69
N ALA A 52 -4.94 8.26 -3.85
CA ALA A 52 -5.91 9.34 -3.68
C ALA A 52 -5.24 10.63 -3.18
N GLY A 53 -4.37 10.53 -2.18
CA GLY A 53 -3.61 11.67 -1.66
C GLY A 53 -2.68 12.31 -2.70
N MET A 54 -2.04 11.48 -3.53
CA MET A 54 -1.23 11.95 -4.65
C MET A 54 -2.06 12.66 -5.73
N MET A 55 -3.23 12.13 -6.08
CA MET A 55 -4.14 12.75 -7.05
C MET A 55 -4.66 14.12 -6.57
N VAL A 56 -5.10 14.20 -5.32
CA VAL A 56 -5.59 15.47 -4.72
C VAL A 56 -4.49 16.52 -4.69
N THR A 57 -3.27 16.15 -4.28
CA THR A 57 -2.14 17.10 -4.23
C THR A 57 -1.68 17.53 -5.62
N ARG A 58 -1.67 16.61 -6.61
CA ARG A 58 -1.35 16.94 -8.00
C ARG A 58 -2.35 17.94 -8.60
N ASN A 59 -3.65 17.78 -8.32
CA ASN A 59 -4.66 18.73 -8.81
C ASN A 59 -4.50 20.13 -8.20
N ARG A 60 -4.21 20.23 -6.89
CA ARG A 60 -3.97 21.54 -6.25
C ARG A 60 -2.73 22.26 -6.75
N SER A 61 -1.73 21.53 -7.26
CA SER A 61 -0.52 22.15 -7.83
C SER A 61 -0.69 22.68 -9.27
N ARG A 62 -1.82 22.37 -9.93
CA ARG A 62 -2.11 22.79 -11.31
C ARG A 62 -3.12 23.95 -11.42
N LEU A 63 -3.79 24.29 -10.32
CA LEU A 63 -4.62 25.48 -10.18
C LEU A 63 -3.76 26.63 -9.63
#